data_AF-A0A8X6X6H8-F1
#
_entry.id   AF-A0A8X6X6H8-F1
#
_cell.length_a   1.000
_cell.length_b   1.000
_cell.length_c   1.000
_cell.angle_alpha   90.00
_cell.angle_beta   90.00
_cell.angle_gamma   90.00
#
_symmetry.space_group_name_H-M   'P 1'
#
loop_
_entity.id
_entity.type
_entity.pdbx_description
1 polymer ?
#
loop_
_entity_poly.entity_id
_entity_poly.type
_entity_poly.pdbx_seq_one_letter_code
_entity_poly.pdbx_strand_id
1 'polypeptide(L)'
;MSFKSLISIILLQGLLCNCWAVDPRDTCPKAEELTPCFCQKHFETGRAIVRCESIASNDILLDVLNKTSDYEYESLFVDLSTLTYIPSTIFEIKKLTNVYIFASAMVSLFDKPPNATFLEVLYLNELKLTRTIQYDLFAGFPNLNELYIESSKTRNLDQTFRDNVAKTLTKLTLKNCSIEKFDDQIFASLDNLVEISLEDNKVKEPKRSMFSSPSKLEKINLKNNQIKYLPEDIFSGMDNLRHIWLSNNLIAELNENTLKIPFQKLRSFLVDGNPIKCDCSLKWITKVDRENAFWNNFIGQCAAPKSRQGEALNDLKESDFPNC
;
A
#
# COMPACT_ATOMS: atom_id res chain seq x y z
N MET A 1 16.63 -64.11 18.99
CA MET A 1 16.62 -62.81 19.68
C MET A 1 17.85 -62.74 20.59
N SER A 2 18.85 -61.93 20.25
CA SER A 2 19.89 -61.53 21.20
C SER A 2 20.35 -60.12 20.87
N PHE A 3 20.06 -59.20 21.79
CA PHE A 3 20.58 -57.83 21.83
C PHE A 3 21.93 -57.87 22.55
N LYS A 4 23.02 -57.49 21.88
CA LYS A 4 24.22 -56.93 22.52
C LYS A 4 24.87 -55.92 21.58
N SER A 5 24.97 -54.70 22.07
CA SER A 5 25.81 -53.60 21.59
C SER A 5 27.29 -53.90 21.83
N LEU A 6 28.19 -53.43 20.94
CA LEU A 6 29.35 -52.57 21.26
C LEU A 6 30.28 -52.33 20.03
N ILE A 7 30.88 -51.13 19.98
CA ILE A 7 32.16 -50.72 19.36
C ILE A 7 32.13 -49.96 18.00
N SER A 8 32.20 -48.62 18.15
CA SER A 8 33.20 -47.66 17.63
C SER A 8 33.44 -47.39 16.12
N ILE A 9 33.17 -46.12 15.75
CA ILE A 9 34.10 -45.11 15.19
C ILE A 9 34.61 -45.25 13.71
N ILE A 10 33.99 -44.42 12.85
CA ILE A 10 34.56 -43.46 11.86
C ILE A 10 35.12 -43.94 10.48
N LEU A 11 34.71 -43.17 9.44
CA LEU A 11 35.13 -43.08 8.01
C LEU A 11 34.50 -44.14 7.07
N LEU A 12 33.81 -43.82 5.95
CA LEU A 12 33.95 -42.74 4.97
C LEU A 12 32.61 -42.49 4.23
N GLN A 13 32.49 -41.28 3.71
CA GLN A 13 31.38 -40.70 2.94
C GLN A 13 30.90 -41.53 1.75
N GLY A 14 29.59 -41.52 1.51
CA GLY A 14 28.93 -42.10 0.33
C GLY A 14 27.52 -41.54 0.14
N LEU A 15 27.45 -40.25 -0.18
CA LEU A 15 26.40 -39.53 -0.94
C LEU A 15 25.03 -40.24 -1.09
N LEU A 16 24.09 -39.91 -0.21
CA LEU A 16 22.67 -39.88 -0.55
C LEU A 16 22.15 -38.47 -0.24
N CYS A 17 22.48 -37.55 -1.15
CA CYS A 17 21.81 -36.26 -1.23
C CYS A 17 20.41 -36.53 -1.80
N ASN A 18 19.38 -36.53 -0.95
CA ASN A 18 17.99 -36.41 -1.39
C ASN A 18 17.79 -34.98 -1.93
N CYS A 19 18.20 -34.74 -3.18
CA CYS A 19 17.73 -33.59 -3.93
C CYS A 19 16.24 -33.82 -4.23
N TRP A 20 15.37 -33.07 -3.56
CA TRP A 20 14.03 -32.84 -4.08
C TRP A 20 14.24 -32.20 -5.46
N ALA A 21 13.89 -32.91 -6.53
CA ALA A 21 13.94 -32.35 -7.87
C ALA A 21 12.93 -31.20 -7.91
N VAL A 22 13.42 -29.96 -7.84
CA VAL A 22 12.63 -28.77 -8.15
C VAL A 22 12.05 -28.96 -9.55
N ASP A 23 10.74 -28.83 -9.73
CA ASP A 23 10.12 -28.94 -11.06
C ASP A 23 10.81 -27.93 -11.98
N PRO A 24 11.36 -28.33 -13.13
CA PRO A 24 11.98 -27.40 -14.08
C PRO A 24 11.06 -26.23 -14.48
N ARG A 25 9.74 -26.39 -14.38
CA ARG A 25 8.72 -25.38 -14.69
C ARG A 25 8.51 -24.33 -13.58
N ASP A 26 9.00 -24.60 -12.36
CA ASP A 26 9.09 -23.64 -11.25
C ASP A 26 10.40 -22.83 -11.31
N THR A 27 11.22 -23.04 -12.34
CA THR A 27 12.50 -22.34 -12.53
C THR A 27 12.42 -21.34 -13.67
N CYS A 28 13.35 -20.39 -13.69
CA CYS A 28 13.40 -19.38 -14.73
C CYS A 28 13.53 -20.00 -16.13
N PRO A 29 12.75 -19.51 -17.11
CA PRO A 29 12.96 -19.87 -18.51
C PRO A 29 14.37 -19.53 -18.99
N LYS A 30 14.76 -20.13 -20.11
CA LYS A 30 16.04 -19.84 -20.75
C LYS A 30 16.07 -18.38 -21.22
N ALA A 31 17.24 -17.76 -21.14
CA ALA A 31 17.40 -16.33 -21.46
C ALA A 31 17.02 -16.00 -22.91
N GLU A 32 17.25 -16.93 -23.85
CA GLU A 32 16.91 -16.76 -25.27
C GLU A 32 15.39 -16.74 -25.50
N GLU A 33 14.62 -17.42 -24.66
CA GLU A 33 13.14 -17.48 -24.72
C GLU A 33 12.51 -16.23 -24.08
N LEU A 34 13.24 -15.56 -23.18
CA LEU A 34 12.76 -14.41 -22.42
C LEU A 34 13.12 -13.06 -23.03
N THR A 35 14.17 -12.97 -23.85
CA THR A 35 14.68 -11.69 -24.38
C THR A 35 13.54 -10.89 -25.06
N PRO A 36 13.32 -9.61 -24.70
CA PRO A 36 14.18 -8.71 -23.91
C PRO A 36 13.93 -8.70 -22.39
N CYS A 37 13.11 -9.60 -21.87
CA CYS A 37 12.88 -9.79 -20.44
C CYS A 37 13.97 -10.65 -19.80
N PHE A 38 14.04 -10.60 -18.47
CA PHE A 38 14.95 -11.37 -17.64
C PHE A 38 14.15 -12.06 -16.53
N CYS A 39 14.68 -13.17 -16.02
CA CYS A 39 14.06 -13.88 -14.90
C CYS A 39 15.05 -14.03 -13.75
N GLN A 40 14.55 -13.83 -12.55
CA GLN A 40 15.23 -14.15 -11.30
C GLN A 40 14.34 -15.00 -10.41
N LYS A 41 14.92 -15.76 -9.49
CA LYS A 41 14.16 -16.51 -8.49
C LYS A 41 13.93 -15.65 -7.26
N HIS A 42 12.71 -15.67 -6.74
CA HIS A 42 12.44 -15.12 -5.42
C HIS A 42 13.29 -15.86 -4.38
N PHE A 43 13.97 -15.12 -3.49
CA PHE A 43 14.94 -15.70 -2.57
C PHE A 43 14.32 -16.71 -1.60
N GLU A 44 13.11 -16.42 -1.10
CA GLU A 44 12.42 -17.26 -0.12
C GLU A 44 11.58 -18.39 -0.74
N THR A 45 10.72 -18.07 -1.71
CA THR A 45 9.79 -19.04 -2.33
C THR A 45 10.42 -19.85 -3.45
N GLY A 46 11.54 -19.39 -4.01
CA GLY A 46 12.20 -20.01 -5.17
C GLY A 46 11.48 -19.81 -6.51
N ARG A 47 10.30 -19.17 -6.51
CA ARG A 47 9.44 -18.98 -7.68
C ARG A 47 9.99 -17.94 -8.66
N ALA A 48 9.58 -18.05 -9.92
CA ALA A 48 10.06 -17.16 -10.98
C ALA A 48 9.46 -15.75 -10.88
N ILE A 49 10.35 -14.76 -10.93
CA ILE A 49 10.04 -13.34 -11.09
C ILE A 49 10.57 -12.92 -12.45
N VAL A 50 9.68 -12.49 -13.34
CA VAL A 50 10.05 -12.05 -14.69
C VAL A 50 9.98 -10.53 -14.76
N ARG A 51 11.02 -9.91 -15.30
CA ARG A 51 11.14 -8.47 -15.48
C ARG A 51 11.39 -8.15 -16.94
N CYS A 52 10.44 -7.46 -17.54
CA CYS A 52 10.49 -6.96 -18.90
C CYS A 52 10.78 -5.46 -18.85
N GLU A 53 11.86 -5.03 -19.51
CA GLU A 53 12.30 -3.64 -19.51
C GLU A 53 12.34 -3.10 -20.94
N SER A 54 11.99 -1.83 -21.13
CA SER A 54 12.05 -1.15 -22.43
C SER A 54 11.25 -1.84 -23.55
N ILE A 55 10.09 -2.42 -23.21
CA ILE A 55 9.21 -3.06 -24.20
C ILE A 55 8.55 -1.99 -25.07
N ALA A 56 8.72 -2.12 -26.39
CA ALA A 56 8.28 -1.12 -27.36
C ALA A 56 6.90 -1.39 -27.98
N SER A 57 6.33 -2.58 -27.78
CA SER A 57 4.99 -2.91 -28.29
C SER A 57 4.36 -4.07 -27.52
N ASN A 58 3.03 -4.17 -27.60
CA ASN A 58 2.25 -5.23 -27.00
C ASN A 58 2.66 -6.62 -27.55
N ASP A 59 3.01 -6.70 -28.83
CA ASP A 59 3.38 -7.95 -29.50
C ASP A 59 4.67 -8.54 -28.93
N ILE A 60 5.66 -7.70 -28.59
CA ILE A 60 6.92 -8.16 -27.96
C ILE A 60 6.63 -8.80 -26.59
N LEU A 61 5.79 -8.15 -25.78
CA LEU A 61 5.41 -8.70 -24.48
C LEU A 61 4.68 -10.04 -24.63
N LEU A 62 3.71 -10.12 -25.54
CA LEU A 62 2.95 -11.34 -25.78
C LEU A 62 3.80 -12.47 -26.35
N ASP A 63 4.74 -12.18 -27.24
CA ASP A 63 5.65 -13.17 -27.80
C ASP A 63 6.49 -13.85 -26.71
N VAL A 64 7.05 -13.06 -25.79
CA VAL A 64 7.79 -13.60 -24.63
C VAL A 64 6.89 -14.49 -23.77
N LEU A 65 5.69 -14.01 -23.41
CA LEU A 65 4.78 -14.76 -22.53
C LEU A 65 4.26 -16.05 -23.18
N ASN A 66 4.07 -16.06 -24.50
CA ASN A 66 3.66 -17.24 -25.26
C ASN A 66 4.80 -18.26 -25.40
N LYS A 67 6.02 -17.82 -25.75
CA LYS A 67 7.20 -18.70 -25.84
C LYS A 67 7.51 -19.41 -24.54
N THR A 68 7.17 -18.77 -23.44
CA THR A 68 7.43 -19.25 -22.10
C THR A 68 6.18 -19.81 -21.43
N SER A 69 5.08 -20.07 -22.16
CA SER A 69 3.77 -20.46 -21.60
C SER A 69 3.85 -21.55 -20.54
N ASP A 70 4.73 -22.52 -20.73
CA ASP A 70 4.87 -23.72 -19.91
C ASP A 70 5.57 -23.49 -18.56
N TYR A 71 6.10 -22.28 -18.33
CA TYR A 71 6.74 -21.87 -17.07
C TYR A 71 5.76 -21.11 -16.18
N GLU A 72 5.82 -21.34 -14.87
CA GLU A 72 4.98 -20.62 -13.91
C GLU A 72 5.65 -19.34 -13.42
N TYR A 73 4.94 -18.22 -13.48
CA TYR A 73 5.41 -16.90 -13.03
C TYR A 73 4.64 -16.48 -11.79
N GLU A 74 5.34 -16.20 -10.71
CA GLU A 74 4.72 -15.58 -9.54
C GLU A 74 4.51 -14.09 -9.78
N SER A 75 5.55 -13.41 -10.29
CA SER A 75 5.56 -11.96 -10.45
C SER A 75 6.00 -11.55 -11.85
N LEU A 76 5.32 -10.55 -12.41
CA LEU A 76 5.70 -9.90 -13.65
C LEU A 76 5.93 -8.39 -13.43
N PHE A 77 7.10 -7.92 -13.84
CA PHE A 77 7.48 -6.50 -13.85
C PHE A 77 7.53 -6.01 -15.29
N VAL A 78 6.90 -4.87 -15.58
CA VAL A 78 6.95 -4.18 -16.88
C VAL A 78 7.42 -2.75 -16.66
N ASP A 79 8.67 -2.50 -17.03
CA ASP A 79 9.39 -1.29 -16.64
C ASP A 79 9.82 -0.50 -17.87
N LEU A 80 9.81 0.83 -17.75
CA LEU A 80 10.38 1.74 -18.75
C LEU A 80 9.86 1.49 -20.17
N SER A 81 8.62 1.03 -20.28
CA SER A 81 8.06 0.50 -21.53
C SER A 81 7.10 1.50 -22.19
N THR A 82 6.94 1.38 -23.50
CA THR A 82 5.98 2.16 -24.28
C THR A 82 5.03 1.20 -24.99
N LEU A 83 3.78 1.16 -24.55
CA LEU A 83 2.79 0.18 -24.97
C LEU A 83 1.49 0.88 -25.37
N THR A 84 0.62 0.21 -26.12
CA THR A 84 -0.75 0.74 -26.28
C THR A 84 -1.54 0.50 -25.00
N TYR A 85 -1.37 -0.67 -24.40
CA TYR A 85 -1.94 -1.15 -23.15
C TYR A 85 -1.20 -2.41 -22.73
N ILE A 86 -1.35 -2.86 -21.48
CA ILE A 86 -1.01 -4.24 -21.10
C ILE A 86 -2.13 -5.15 -21.62
N PRO A 87 -1.84 -6.16 -22.46
CA PRO A 87 -2.88 -7.06 -22.96
C PRO A 87 -3.52 -7.86 -21.81
N SER A 88 -4.84 -7.87 -21.71
CA SER A 88 -5.54 -8.62 -20.66
C SER A 88 -5.32 -10.13 -20.74
N THR A 89 -4.98 -10.63 -21.92
CA THR A 89 -4.68 -12.04 -22.19
C THR A 89 -3.44 -12.54 -21.43
N ILE A 90 -2.58 -11.66 -20.89
CA ILE A 90 -1.45 -12.12 -20.06
C ILE A 90 -1.92 -12.94 -18.85
N PHE A 91 -3.11 -12.64 -18.31
CA PHE A 91 -3.67 -13.35 -17.17
C PHE A 91 -4.34 -14.68 -17.55
N GLU A 92 -4.58 -14.90 -18.85
CA GLU A 92 -5.05 -16.18 -19.40
C GLU A 92 -3.86 -17.11 -19.67
N ILE A 93 -2.72 -16.52 -20.08
CA ILE A 93 -1.46 -17.23 -20.35
C ILE A 93 -0.74 -17.58 -19.04
N LYS A 94 -0.76 -16.66 -18.06
CA LYS A 94 0.01 -16.74 -16.81
C LYS A 94 -0.87 -16.58 -15.58
N LYS A 95 -0.68 -17.46 -14.60
CA LYS A 95 -1.28 -17.37 -13.26
C LYS A 95 -0.42 -16.46 -12.36
N LEU A 96 -0.45 -15.17 -12.64
CA LEU A 96 0.35 -14.18 -11.91
C LEU A 96 -0.30 -13.84 -10.56
N THR A 97 0.51 -13.87 -9.49
CA THR A 97 0.11 -13.40 -8.15
C THR A 97 0.41 -11.91 -7.99
N ASN A 98 1.50 -11.44 -8.58
CA ASN A 98 1.92 -10.04 -8.49
C ASN A 98 2.22 -9.45 -9.86
N VAL A 99 1.70 -8.25 -10.12
CA VAL A 99 2.03 -7.47 -11.33
C VAL A 99 2.48 -6.10 -10.92
N TYR A 100 3.64 -5.71 -11.45
CA TYR A 100 4.22 -4.41 -11.23
C TYR A 100 4.47 -3.72 -12.57
N ILE A 101 4.07 -2.45 -12.67
CA ILE A 101 4.25 -1.65 -13.88
C ILE A 101 4.86 -0.32 -13.46
N PHE A 102 6.08 -0.07 -13.92
CA PHE A 102 6.86 1.10 -13.50
C PHE A 102 7.24 1.97 -14.70
N ALA A 103 7.15 3.29 -14.50
CA ALA A 103 7.73 4.31 -15.37
C ALA A 103 7.42 4.08 -16.86
N SER A 104 6.20 3.65 -17.16
CA SER A 104 5.78 3.23 -18.50
C SER A 104 4.73 4.17 -19.09
N ALA A 105 4.76 4.34 -20.41
CA ALA A 105 3.82 5.17 -21.14
C ALA A 105 2.85 4.29 -21.95
N MET A 106 1.55 4.57 -21.85
CA MET A 106 0.55 3.84 -22.61
C MET A 106 -0.75 4.62 -22.87
N VAL A 107 -1.59 4.12 -23.77
CA VAL A 107 -2.87 4.78 -24.08
C VAL A 107 -3.91 4.53 -22.98
N SER A 108 -4.05 3.27 -22.59
CA SER A 108 -4.87 2.80 -21.45
C SER A 108 -4.12 1.71 -20.69
N LEU A 109 -4.53 1.42 -19.46
CA LEU A 109 -3.85 0.42 -18.63
C LEU A 109 -4.01 -1.01 -19.21
N PHE A 110 -5.24 -1.39 -19.54
CA PHE A 110 -5.60 -2.64 -20.20
C PHE A 110 -6.51 -2.36 -21.40
N ASP A 111 -6.67 -3.34 -22.30
CA ASP A 111 -7.61 -3.32 -23.43
C ASP A 111 -9.06 -3.57 -23.01
N LYS A 112 -9.27 -4.37 -21.98
CA LYS A 112 -10.56 -4.71 -21.37
C LYS A 112 -10.33 -5.06 -19.88
N PRO A 113 -11.38 -5.19 -19.06
CA PRO A 113 -11.22 -5.78 -17.74
C PRO A 113 -10.63 -7.21 -17.87
N PRO A 114 -9.48 -7.51 -17.22
CA PRO A 114 -8.87 -8.83 -17.33
C PRO A 114 -9.65 -9.90 -16.54
N ASN A 115 -9.26 -11.17 -16.68
CA ASN A 115 -9.74 -12.26 -15.82
C ASN A 115 -8.60 -12.74 -14.90
N ALA A 116 -8.19 -11.88 -13.97
CA ALA A 116 -7.00 -12.08 -13.15
C ALA A 116 -7.36 -12.64 -11.77
N THR A 117 -7.90 -13.86 -11.74
CA THR A 117 -8.40 -14.51 -10.52
C THR A 117 -7.30 -14.89 -9.51
N PHE A 118 -6.04 -14.96 -9.95
CA PHE A 118 -4.90 -15.27 -9.08
C PHE A 118 -4.15 -14.02 -8.59
N LEU A 119 -4.47 -12.84 -9.12
CA LEU A 119 -3.73 -11.63 -8.82
C LEU A 119 -4.09 -11.10 -7.43
N GLU A 120 -3.08 -11.01 -6.57
CA GLU A 120 -3.20 -10.51 -5.20
C GLU A 120 -2.60 -9.11 -5.07
N VAL A 121 -1.54 -8.79 -5.81
CA VAL A 121 -0.86 -7.48 -5.76
C VAL A 121 -0.79 -6.85 -7.13
N LEU A 122 -1.32 -5.63 -7.24
CA LEU A 122 -1.18 -4.78 -8.43
C LEU A 122 -0.48 -3.48 -8.03
N TYR A 123 0.68 -3.24 -8.62
CA TYR A 123 1.50 -2.06 -8.35
C TYR A 123 1.71 -1.24 -9.62
N LEU A 124 1.21 -0.01 -9.61
CA LEU A 124 1.26 0.92 -10.73
C LEU A 124 2.02 2.17 -10.30
N ASN A 125 3.21 2.42 -10.85
CA ASN A 125 3.99 3.61 -10.49
C ASN A 125 4.51 4.37 -11.71
N GLU A 126 4.42 5.71 -11.63
CA GLU A 126 4.92 6.63 -12.65
C GLU A 126 4.35 6.35 -14.05
N LEU A 127 3.06 5.98 -14.13
CA LEU A 127 2.41 5.68 -15.39
C LEU A 127 1.98 6.95 -16.11
N LYS A 128 2.39 7.07 -17.38
CA LYS A 128 2.00 8.14 -18.30
C LYS A 128 0.91 7.63 -19.23
N LEU A 129 -0.34 7.75 -18.78
CA LEU A 129 -1.48 7.34 -19.56
C LEU A 129 -2.05 8.48 -20.41
N THR A 130 -2.34 8.23 -21.68
CA THR A 130 -3.08 9.18 -22.53
C THR A 130 -4.52 9.36 -22.03
N ARG A 131 -5.15 8.25 -21.59
CA ARG A 131 -6.46 8.24 -20.91
C ARG A 131 -6.21 7.99 -19.42
N THR A 132 -6.88 8.72 -18.53
CA THR A 132 -6.79 8.42 -17.09
C THR A 132 -7.17 6.96 -16.80
N ILE A 133 -6.70 6.40 -15.68
CA ILE A 133 -7.11 5.06 -15.24
C ILE A 133 -8.64 4.96 -15.23
N GLN A 134 -9.17 3.99 -15.97
CA GLN A 134 -10.59 3.67 -16.02
C GLN A 134 -10.86 2.61 -14.95
N TYR A 135 -11.77 2.90 -14.02
CA TYR A 135 -11.96 2.06 -12.83
C TYR A 135 -12.82 0.80 -13.07
N ASP A 136 -13.57 0.75 -14.17
CA ASP A 136 -14.26 -0.45 -14.64
C ASP A 136 -13.29 -1.61 -14.93
N LEU A 137 -12.04 -1.30 -15.28
CA LEU A 137 -10.98 -2.31 -15.43
C LEU A 137 -10.71 -3.08 -14.13
N PHE A 138 -11.00 -2.50 -12.96
CA PHE A 138 -10.75 -3.17 -11.68
C PHE A 138 -11.69 -4.33 -11.40
N ALA A 139 -12.83 -4.43 -12.11
CA ALA A 139 -13.70 -5.59 -12.06
C ALA A 139 -12.99 -6.90 -12.44
N GLY A 140 -11.87 -6.79 -13.15
CA GLY A 140 -11.05 -7.92 -13.56
C GLY A 140 -10.11 -8.52 -12.50
N PHE A 141 -10.04 -7.94 -11.30
CA PHE A 141 -9.17 -8.40 -10.21
C PHE A 141 -9.98 -8.83 -8.97
N PRO A 142 -10.80 -9.89 -9.06
CA PRO A 142 -11.78 -10.21 -8.02
C PRO A 142 -11.17 -10.56 -6.66
N ASN A 143 -9.91 -11.02 -6.63
CA ASN A 143 -9.20 -11.45 -5.42
C ASN A 143 -8.05 -10.51 -5.02
N LEU A 144 -8.01 -9.29 -5.58
CA LEU A 144 -6.93 -8.35 -5.30
C LEU A 144 -6.88 -8.02 -3.80
N ASN A 145 -5.72 -8.18 -3.21
CA ASN A 145 -5.47 -7.94 -1.79
C ASN A 145 -4.79 -6.58 -1.56
N GLU A 146 -3.87 -6.21 -2.45
CA GLU A 146 -3.14 -4.95 -2.37
C GLU A 146 -3.14 -4.20 -3.70
N LEU A 147 -3.56 -2.93 -3.64
CA LEU A 147 -3.54 -2.03 -4.78
C LEU A 147 -2.67 -0.81 -4.46
N TYR A 148 -1.67 -0.60 -5.30
CA TYR A 148 -0.80 0.57 -5.24
C TYR A 148 -0.88 1.33 -6.56
N ILE A 149 -1.23 2.61 -6.46
CA ILE A 149 -1.17 3.56 -7.57
C ILE A 149 -0.38 4.75 -7.08
N GLU A 150 0.82 4.93 -7.64
CA GLU A 150 1.78 5.92 -7.20
C GLU A 150 2.22 6.80 -8.38
N SER A 151 2.35 8.10 -8.14
CA SER A 151 2.87 9.08 -9.11
C SER A 151 2.23 8.97 -10.52
N SER A 152 0.97 8.58 -10.56
CA SER A 152 0.20 8.32 -11.78
C SER A 152 -1.05 9.17 -11.74
N LYS A 153 -1.33 9.91 -12.82
CA LYS A 153 -2.51 10.79 -12.84
C LYS A 153 -3.79 9.97 -12.78
N THR A 154 -4.56 10.14 -11.71
CA THR A 154 -5.91 9.60 -11.62
C THR A 154 -6.94 10.72 -11.74
N ARG A 155 -8.17 10.33 -12.04
CA ARG A 155 -9.34 11.17 -11.80
C ARG A 155 -9.73 11.06 -10.31
N ASN A 156 -10.66 11.89 -9.87
CA ASN A 156 -11.24 11.74 -8.52
C ASN A 156 -11.85 10.34 -8.36
N LEU A 157 -11.81 9.82 -7.12
CA LEU A 157 -12.42 8.54 -6.79
C LEU A 157 -13.93 8.71 -6.74
N ASP A 158 -14.64 7.93 -7.54
CA ASP A 158 -16.08 8.04 -7.75
C ASP A 158 -16.81 6.72 -7.54
N GLN A 159 -18.12 6.74 -7.78
CA GLN A 159 -18.98 5.56 -7.83
C GLN A 159 -18.38 4.37 -8.60
N THR A 160 -17.79 4.61 -9.78
CA THR A 160 -17.20 3.53 -10.59
C THR A 160 -16.01 2.89 -9.90
N PHE A 161 -15.18 3.65 -9.18
CA PHE A 161 -14.13 3.06 -8.32
C PHE A 161 -14.75 2.14 -7.27
N ARG A 162 -15.72 2.66 -6.52
CA ARG A 162 -16.37 1.93 -5.41
C ARG A 162 -16.96 0.59 -5.83
N ASP A 163 -17.59 0.57 -7.00
CA ASP A 163 -18.34 -0.59 -7.49
C ASP A 163 -17.43 -1.68 -8.07
N ASN A 164 -16.25 -1.32 -8.57
CA ASN A 164 -15.37 -2.23 -9.30
C ASN A 164 -14.09 -2.61 -8.54
N VAL A 165 -13.71 -1.87 -7.50
CA VAL A 165 -12.56 -2.23 -6.67
C VAL A 165 -12.84 -3.49 -5.85
N ALA A 166 -11.84 -4.36 -5.71
CA ALA A 166 -11.99 -5.64 -5.02
C ALA A 166 -12.29 -5.46 -3.52
N LYS A 167 -13.32 -6.15 -3.03
CA LYS A 167 -13.74 -6.14 -1.60
C LYS A 167 -12.76 -6.91 -0.70
N THR A 168 -11.87 -7.68 -1.31
CA THR A 168 -10.79 -8.42 -0.64
C THR A 168 -9.63 -7.53 -0.24
N LEU A 169 -9.56 -6.27 -0.72
CA LEU A 169 -8.44 -5.38 -0.42
C LEU A 169 -8.23 -5.22 1.08
N THR A 170 -6.99 -5.47 1.50
CA THR A 170 -6.49 -5.16 2.84
C THR A 170 -5.60 -3.92 2.83
N LYS A 171 -5.01 -3.58 1.67
CA LYS A 171 -4.16 -2.39 1.53
C LYS A 171 -4.47 -1.61 0.25
N LEU A 172 -4.70 -0.32 0.41
CA LEU A 172 -4.93 0.62 -0.67
C LEU A 172 -3.97 1.82 -0.55
N THR A 173 -3.09 1.98 -1.53
CA THR A 173 -2.20 3.14 -1.63
C THR A 173 -2.49 3.90 -2.90
N LEU A 174 -2.85 5.17 -2.77
CA LEU A 174 -3.04 6.11 -3.87
C LEU A 174 -2.15 7.32 -3.58
N LYS A 175 -0.88 7.25 -3.94
CA LYS A 175 0.12 8.27 -3.58
C LYS A 175 0.42 9.18 -4.76
N ASN A 176 0.46 10.50 -4.55
CA ASN A 176 0.82 11.45 -5.61
C ASN A 176 -0.06 11.30 -6.87
N CYS A 177 -1.36 11.08 -6.67
CA CYS A 177 -2.33 10.87 -7.74
C CYS A 177 -3.12 12.14 -8.08
N SER A 178 -2.83 13.26 -7.39
CA SER A 178 -3.57 14.53 -7.50
C SER A 178 -5.04 14.45 -7.09
N ILE A 179 -5.41 13.53 -6.20
CA ILE A 179 -6.79 13.35 -5.73
C ILE A 179 -7.19 14.53 -4.85
N GLU A 180 -8.33 15.16 -5.14
CA GLU A 180 -8.86 16.28 -4.34
C GLU A 180 -10.21 15.96 -3.70
N LYS A 181 -11.09 15.26 -4.44
CA LYS A 181 -12.47 14.98 -4.03
C LYS A 181 -12.76 13.49 -4.02
N PHE A 182 -13.70 13.13 -3.16
CA PHE A 182 -14.25 11.79 -3.00
C PHE A 182 -15.77 11.87 -3.06
N ASP A 183 -16.39 10.91 -3.74
CA ASP A 183 -17.80 10.65 -3.54
C ASP A 183 -18.04 10.12 -2.11
N ASP A 184 -19.26 10.29 -1.59
CA ASP A 184 -19.63 9.67 -0.31
C ASP A 184 -19.52 8.14 -0.40
N GLN A 185 -19.18 7.51 0.73
CA GLN A 185 -19.07 6.05 0.84
C GLN A 185 -18.04 5.42 -0.10
N ILE A 186 -17.05 6.18 -0.59
CA ILE A 186 -16.09 5.71 -1.60
C ILE A 186 -15.34 4.42 -1.21
N PHE A 187 -15.12 4.17 0.08
CA PHE A 187 -14.49 2.97 0.62
C PHE A 187 -15.45 2.05 1.39
N ALA A 188 -16.76 2.22 1.20
CA ALA A 188 -17.78 1.48 1.96
C ALA A 188 -17.80 -0.02 1.70
N SER A 189 -17.29 -0.47 0.55
CA SER A 189 -17.20 -1.89 0.18
C SER A 189 -15.92 -2.58 0.67
N LEU A 190 -15.00 -1.82 1.26
CA LEU A 190 -13.67 -2.29 1.66
C LEU A 190 -13.62 -2.70 3.14
N ASP A 191 -14.50 -3.63 3.54
CA ASP A 191 -14.61 -4.08 4.95
C ASP A 191 -13.36 -4.82 5.46
N ASN A 192 -12.49 -5.26 4.55
CA ASN A 192 -11.23 -5.93 4.86
C ASN A 192 -10.03 -4.98 5.00
N LEU A 193 -10.22 -3.68 4.77
CA LEU A 193 -9.13 -2.72 4.69
C LEU A 193 -8.44 -2.55 6.04
N VAL A 194 -7.13 -2.77 6.05
CA VAL A 194 -6.22 -2.63 7.20
C VAL A 194 -5.40 -1.35 7.07
N GLU A 195 -5.00 -1.00 5.85
CA GLU A 195 -4.15 0.16 5.59
C GLU A 195 -4.68 0.97 4.40
N ILE A 196 -4.84 2.28 4.63
CA ILE A 196 -5.11 3.25 3.56
C ILE A 196 -4.06 4.35 3.56
N SER A 197 -3.49 4.60 2.39
CA SER A 197 -2.57 5.71 2.14
C SER A 197 -3.07 6.58 1.01
N LEU A 198 -3.28 7.86 1.32
CA LEU A 198 -3.61 8.95 0.42
C LEU A 198 -2.53 10.04 0.48
N GLU A 199 -1.29 9.65 0.79
CA GLU A 199 -0.12 10.55 0.87
C GLU A 199 0.10 11.34 -0.43
N ASP A 200 0.61 12.57 -0.32
CA ASP A 200 0.96 13.42 -1.47
C ASP A 200 -0.22 13.73 -2.40
N ASN A 201 -1.42 13.91 -1.85
CA ASN A 201 -2.60 14.32 -2.63
C ASN A 201 -3.02 15.76 -2.30
N LYS A 202 -4.25 16.12 -2.68
CA LYS A 202 -4.83 17.45 -2.48
C LYS A 202 -6.08 17.37 -1.60
N VAL A 203 -6.13 16.39 -0.70
CA VAL A 203 -7.27 16.18 0.20
C VAL A 203 -7.38 17.36 1.16
N LYS A 204 -8.58 17.95 1.24
CA LYS A 204 -8.87 19.09 2.12
C LYS A 204 -9.74 18.72 3.31
N GLU A 205 -10.71 17.83 3.09
CA GLU A 205 -11.75 17.50 4.06
C GLU A 205 -12.02 15.99 4.03
N PRO A 206 -11.26 15.19 4.80
CA PRO A 206 -11.60 13.78 5.00
C PRO A 206 -12.92 13.70 5.78
N LYS A 207 -13.80 12.75 5.42
CA LYS A 207 -15.12 12.58 6.05
C LYS A 207 -15.30 11.17 6.59
N ARG A 208 -16.02 11.05 7.71
CA ARG A 208 -16.39 9.74 8.24
C ARG A 208 -17.23 8.93 7.25
N SER A 209 -18.04 9.60 6.42
CA SER A 209 -18.89 8.97 5.39
C SER A 209 -18.10 8.22 4.32
N MET A 210 -16.79 8.44 4.18
CA MET A 210 -15.95 7.72 3.23
C MET A 210 -15.87 6.22 3.55
N PHE A 211 -15.98 5.87 4.83
CA PHE A 211 -15.90 4.51 5.34
C PHE A 211 -17.31 4.03 5.77
N SER A 212 -17.64 2.76 5.57
CA SER A 212 -18.87 2.19 6.13
C SER A 212 -18.56 1.45 7.43
N SER A 213 -17.77 0.38 7.35
CA SER A 213 -17.37 -0.46 8.48
C SER A 213 -15.84 -0.61 8.59
N PRO A 214 -15.10 0.43 9.03
CA PRO A 214 -13.64 0.43 9.07
C PRO A 214 -13.06 -0.35 10.27
N SER A 215 -13.72 -1.44 10.68
CA SER A 215 -13.40 -2.17 11.91
C SER A 215 -12.01 -2.80 11.93
N LYS A 216 -11.45 -3.13 10.76
CA LYS A 216 -10.10 -3.70 10.61
C LYS A 216 -9.01 -2.66 10.34
N LEU A 217 -9.38 -1.39 10.18
CA LEU A 217 -8.43 -0.36 9.79
C LEU A 217 -7.45 -0.07 10.92
N GLU A 218 -6.17 -0.29 10.65
CA GLU A 218 -5.06 -0.09 11.61
C GLU A 218 -4.23 1.14 11.29
N LYS A 219 -4.18 1.55 10.01
CA LYS A 219 -3.27 2.61 9.53
C LYS A 219 -3.97 3.55 8.55
N ILE A 220 -3.85 4.84 8.83
CA ILE A 220 -4.26 5.91 7.94
C ILE A 220 -3.06 6.82 7.68
N ASN A 221 -2.67 6.93 6.41
CA ASN A 221 -1.66 7.87 5.96
C ASN A 221 -2.29 8.95 5.07
N LEU A 222 -2.25 10.18 5.58
CA LEU A 222 -2.74 11.40 4.94
C LEU A 222 -1.66 12.47 4.91
N LYS A 223 -0.38 12.09 4.99
CA LYS A 223 0.75 13.02 4.91
C LYS A 223 0.71 13.85 3.62
N ASN A 224 1.26 15.06 3.67
CA ASN A 224 1.42 15.94 2.51
C ASN A 224 0.10 16.18 1.76
N ASN A 225 -0.93 16.59 2.50
CA ASN A 225 -2.23 16.98 1.95
C ASN A 225 -2.55 18.43 2.33
N GLN A 226 -3.80 18.86 2.19
CA GLN A 226 -4.25 20.23 2.46
C GLN A 226 -5.32 20.27 3.55
N ILE A 227 -5.26 19.32 4.49
CA ILE A 227 -6.28 19.13 5.53
C ILE A 227 -6.16 20.26 6.55
N LYS A 228 -7.25 21.00 6.76
CA LYS A 228 -7.31 22.08 7.76
C LYS A 228 -7.96 21.65 9.07
N TYR A 229 -8.95 20.77 8.97
CA TYR A 229 -9.76 20.32 10.09
C TYR A 229 -10.04 18.83 9.97
N LEU A 230 -10.11 18.16 11.11
CA LEU A 230 -10.57 16.78 11.21
C LEU A 230 -11.97 16.80 11.83
N PRO A 231 -12.99 16.19 11.18
CA PRO A 231 -14.29 16.01 11.80
C PRO A 231 -14.19 15.26 13.13
N GLU A 232 -15.05 15.58 14.11
CA GLU A 232 -15.03 14.93 15.43
C GLU A 232 -15.22 13.41 15.35
N ASP A 233 -15.98 12.94 14.37
CA ASP A 233 -16.35 11.54 14.20
C ASP A 233 -15.46 10.78 13.21
N ILE A 234 -14.41 11.39 12.66
CA ILE A 234 -13.62 10.81 11.55
C ILE A 234 -13.05 9.42 11.86
N PHE A 235 -12.71 9.16 13.12
CA PHE A 235 -12.15 7.88 13.58
C PHE A 235 -13.18 6.94 14.24
N SER A 236 -14.47 7.31 14.26
CA SER A 236 -15.52 6.53 14.90
C SER A 236 -15.67 5.13 14.28
N GLY A 237 -15.62 4.09 15.12
CA GLY A 237 -15.70 2.69 14.69
C GLY A 237 -14.40 2.10 14.13
N MET A 238 -13.29 2.85 14.15
CA MET A 238 -11.94 2.36 13.79
C MET A 238 -11.23 1.80 15.03
N ASP A 239 -11.79 0.77 15.65
CA ASP A 239 -11.33 0.26 16.95
C ASP A 239 -9.90 -0.31 16.95
N ASN A 240 -9.43 -0.72 15.78
CA ASN A 240 -8.10 -1.27 15.56
C ASN A 240 -7.08 -0.22 15.10
N LEU A 241 -7.44 1.05 15.02
CA LEU A 241 -6.52 2.09 14.57
C LEU A 241 -5.31 2.20 15.51
N ARG A 242 -4.10 2.13 14.93
CA ARG A 242 -2.80 2.20 15.63
C ARG A 242 -1.89 3.28 15.06
N HIS A 243 -2.03 3.62 13.78
CA HIS A 243 -1.15 4.59 13.13
C HIS A 243 -1.98 5.63 12.40
N ILE A 244 -1.76 6.90 12.75
CA ILE A 244 -2.37 8.03 12.04
C ILE A 244 -1.25 8.99 11.67
N TRP A 245 -1.09 9.25 10.38
CA TRP A 245 -0.06 10.14 9.87
C TRP A 245 -0.68 11.27 9.07
N LEU A 246 -0.46 12.49 9.55
CA LEU A 246 -1.04 13.74 9.07
C LEU A 246 0.04 14.82 8.89
N SER A 247 1.31 14.45 8.87
CA SER A 247 2.42 15.38 8.69
C SER A 247 2.25 16.24 7.44
N ASN A 248 2.73 17.48 7.48
CA ASN A 248 2.66 18.44 6.38
C ASN A 248 1.24 18.62 5.83
N ASN A 249 0.32 18.97 6.72
CA ASN A 249 -1.03 19.43 6.39
C ASN A 249 -1.20 20.88 6.88
N LEU A 250 -2.43 21.36 6.97
CA LEU A 250 -2.79 22.71 7.40
C LEU A 250 -3.59 22.70 8.72
N ILE A 251 -3.42 21.66 9.54
CA ILE A 251 -4.17 21.45 10.78
C ILE A 251 -3.68 22.42 11.85
N ALA A 252 -4.55 23.33 12.26
CA ALA A 252 -4.21 24.30 13.31
C ALA A 252 -4.64 23.82 14.71
N GLU A 253 -5.63 22.95 14.81
CA GLU A 253 -6.26 22.57 16.07
C GLU A 253 -6.40 21.05 16.16
N LEU A 254 -5.94 20.48 17.27
CA LEU A 254 -6.05 19.06 17.59
C LEU A 254 -7.12 18.89 18.66
N ASN A 255 -8.37 18.70 18.24
CA ASN A 255 -9.52 18.67 19.14
C ASN A 255 -9.54 17.41 20.03
N GLU A 256 -9.80 17.61 21.33
CA GLU A 256 -9.89 16.52 22.32
C GLU A 256 -10.94 15.47 21.91
N ASN A 257 -12.12 15.92 21.48
CA ASN A 257 -13.23 15.02 21.09
C ASN A 257 -12.85 14.09 19.92
N THR A 258 -12.07 14.58 18.97
CA THR A 258 -11.62 13.81 17.80
C THR A 258 -10.56 12.78 18.18
N LEU A 259 -9.64 13.13 19.07
CA LEU A 259 -8.36 12.42 19.22
C LEU A 259 -8.20 11.66 20.54
N LYS A 260 -8.91 12.04 21.60
CA LYS A 260 -8.74 11.45 22.94
C LYS A 260 -8.94 9.94 22.97
N ILE A 261 -9.96 9.44 22.28
CA ILE A 261 -10.28 8.00 22.26
C ILE A 261 -9.25 7.22 21.42
N PRO A 262 -8.97 7.59 20.15
CA PRO A 262 -7.92 6.94 19.37
C PRO A 262 -6.56 6.94 20.09
N PHE A 263 -6.17 8.06 20.71
CA PHE A 263 -4.85 8.25 21.33
C PHE A 263 -4.48 7.17 22.35
N GLN A 264 -5.45 6.59 23.06
CA GLN A 264 -5.20 5.52 24.03
C GLN A 264 -4.69 4.23 23.40
N LYS A 265 -5.00 4.00 22.12
CA LYS A 265 -4.67 2.79 21.36
C LYS A 265 -3.57 3.00 20.33
N LEU A 266 -3.20 4.25 20.04
CA LEU A 266 -2.22 4.56 19.01
C LEU A 266 -0.83 4.06 19.38
N ARG A 267 -0.09 3.62 18.37
CA ARG A 267 1.34 3.30 18.42
C ARG A 267 2.19 4.37 17.76
N SER A 268 1.61 5.15 16.84
CA SER A 268 2.28 6.26 16.15
C SER A 268 1.27 7.32 15.73
N PHE A 269 1.60 8.58 16.02
CA PHE A 269 0.84 9.75 15.58
C PHE A 269 1.80 10.82 15.07
N LEU A 270 1.76 11.09 13.78
CA LEU A 270 2.65 12.06 13.14
C LEU A 270 1.84 13.26 12.66
N VAL A 271 2.15 14.44 13.17
CA VAL A 271 1.47 15.72 12.85
C VAL A 271 2.47 16.87 12.66
N ASP A 272 3.75 16.56 12.53
CA ASP A 272 4.80 17.54 12.20
C ASP A 272 4.50 18.31 10.91
N GLY A 273 5.03 19.53 10.79
CA GLY A 273 4.78 20.38 9.61
C GLY A 273 3.34 20.92 9.51
N ASN A 274 2.55 20.88 10.58
CA ASN A 274 1.23 21.52 10.67
C ASN A 274 1.29 22.83 11.48
N PRO A 275 0.41 23.82 11.19
CA PRO A 275 0.35 25.10 11.91
C PRO A 275 -0.36 25.00 13.28
N ILE A 276 0.03 24.03 14.12
CA ILE A 276 -0.66 23.70 15.37
C ILE A 276 -0.57 24.82 16.40
N LYS A 277 -1.73 25.22 16.95
CA LYS A 277 -1.85 26.18 18.05
C LYS A 277 -1.76 25.44 19.39
N CYS A 278 -0.76 25.78 20.19
CA CYS A 278 -0.53 25.28 21.53
C CYS A 278 -1.05 26.28 22.57
N ASP A 279 -2.36 26.49 22.57
CA ASP A 279 -3.09 27.29 23.57
C ASP A 279 -4.00 26.40 24.44
N CYS A 280 -4.96 26.97 25.18
CA CYS A 280 -5.87 26.20 26.04
C CYS A 280 -6.60 25.06 25.33
N SER A 281 -6.83 25.15 24.02
CA SER A 281 -7.48 24.09 23.23
C SER A 281 -6.66 22.81 23.17
N LEU A 282 -5.34 22.87 23.35
CA LEU A 282 -4.45 21.72 23.32
C LEU A 282 -4.11 21.16 24.71
N LYS A 283 -4.56 21.81 25.80
CA LYS A 283 -4.21 21.44 27.19
C LYS A 283 -4.46 19.97 27.50
N TRP A 284 -5.49 19.37 26.90
CA TRP A 284 -5.86 17.96 27.10
C TRP A 284 -4.69 16.98 26.83
N ILE A 285 -3.73 17.35 25.99
CA ILE A 285 -2.57 16.52 25.66
C ILE A 285 -1.71 16.20 26.86
N THR A 286 -1.71 17.08 27.87
CA THR A 286 -0.95 16.92 29.10
C THR A 286 -1.50 15.82 30.02
N LYS A 287 -2.76 15.43 29.80
CA LYS A 287 -3.48 14.38 30.54
C LYS A 287 -3.39 13.00 29.89
N VAL A 288 -2.76 12.91 28.71
CA VAL A 288 -2.49 11.63 28.05
C VAL A 288 -1.40 10.89 28.82
N ASP A 289 -1.58 9.58 28.99
CA ASP A 289 -0.62 8.73 29.69
C ASP A 289 0.74 8.70 28.98
N ARG A 290 1.76 9.23 29.66
CA ARG A 290 3.14 9.36 29.14
C ARG A 290 3.94 8.06 29.26
N GLU A 291 3.46 7.09 30.02
CA GLU A 291 4.13 5.78 30.17
C GLU A 291 3.78 4.82 29.03
N ASN A 292 2.84 5.20 28.16
CA ASN A 292 2.50 4.44 26.96
C ASN A 292 3.62 4.56 25.91
N ALA A 293 4.02 3.42 25.33
CA ALA A 293 5.01 3.32 24.23
C ALA A 293 4.69 4.23 23.02
N PHE A 294 3.43 4.69 22.92
CA PHE A 294 2.98 5.75 22.02
C PHE A 294 3.82 7.04 22.08
N TRP A 295 4.27 7.47 23.26
CA TRP A 295 4.75 8.84 23.48
C TRP A 295 6.04 9.19 22.73
N ASN A 296 6.88 8.19 22.46
CA ASN A 296 8.08 8.34 21.63
C ASN A 296 7.77 8.43 20.12
N ASN A 297 6.58 8.00 19.71
CA ASN A 297 6.13 7.99 18.32
C ASN A 297 5.03 9.04 18.06
N PHE A 298 4.86 9.98 18.98
CA PHE A 298 4.07 11.19 18.81
C PHE A 298 4.99 12.34 18.38
N ILE A 299 4.91 12.72 17.11
CA ILE A 299 5.81 13.72 16.53
C ILE A 299 4.98 14.90 16.03
N GLY A 300 5.25 16.08 16.58
CA GLY A 300 4.61 17.33 16.22
C GLY A 300 5.25 18.51 16.94
N GLN A 301 5.06 19.72 16.41
CA GLN A 301 5.60 20.95 16.99
C GLN A 301 4.54 22.06 17.03
N CYS A 302 4.66 22.94 18.03
CA CYS A 302 3.87 24.15 18.12
C CYS A 302 4.26 25.14 17.02
N ALA A 303 3.29 25.65 16.28
CA ALA A 303 3.47 26.76 15.35
C ALA A 303 3.02 28.10 15.96
N ALA A 304 2.08 28.06 16.89
CA ALA A 304 1.59 29.19 17.66
C ALA A 304 1.31 28.78 19.11
N PRO A 305 1.24 29.72 20.08
CA PRO A 305 1.62 31.12 19.95
C PRO A 305 3.14 31.28 19.71
N LYS A 306 3.57 32.48 19.29
CA LYS A 306 4.99 32.78 18.99
C LYS A 306 5.94 32.44 20.14
N SER A 307 5.47 32.54 21.39
CA SER A 307 6.25 32.21 22.59
C SER A 307 6.62 30.73 22.71
N ARG A 308 5.92 29.83 22.01
CA ARG A 308 6.12 28.37 22.04
C ARG A 308 6.50 27.79 20.69
N GLN A 309 6.74 28.64 19.69
CA GLN A 309 6.97 28.17 18.33
C GLN A 309 8.21 27.25 18.28
N GLY A 310 8.04 26.05 17.73
CA GLY A 310 9.07 25.01 17.63
C GLY A 310 9.13 24.05 18.82
N GLU A 311 8.43 24.31 19.92
CA GLU A 311 8.33 23.36 21.04
C GLU A 311 7.66 22.06 20.60
N ALA A 312 8.21 20.92 21.01
CA ALA A 312 7.65 19.62 20.68
C ALA A 312 6.37 19.35 21.49
N LEU A 313 5.35 18.80 20.84
CA LEU A 313 4.05 18.58 21.48
C LEU A 313 4.10 17.57 22.63
N ASN A 314 5.00 16.59 22.55
CA ASN A 314 5.20 15.58 23.59
C ASN A 314 5.98 16.10 24.82
N ASP A 315 6.59 17.29 24.72
CA ASP A 315 7.31 17.94 25.83
C ASP A 315 6.42 18.86 26.67
N LEU A 316 5.23 19.24 26.16
CA LEU A 316 4.29 20.14 26.83
C LEU A 316 3.81 19.59 28.18
N LYS A 317 3.61 20.47 29.17
CA LYS A 317 3.22 20.17 30.56
C LYS A 317 2.04 21.03 31.01
N GLU A 318 1.41 20.67 32.12
CA GLU A 318 0.29 21.46 32.68
C GLU A 318 0.67 22.93 32.95
N SER A 319 1.91 23.18 33.42
CA SER A 319 2.44 24.53 33.64
C SER A 319 2.51 25.38 32.37
N ASP A 320 2.45 24.75 31.20
CA ASP A 320 2.50 25.43 29.92
C ASP A 320 1.18 26.13 29.55
N PHE A 321 0.11 25.79 30.26
CA PHE A 321 -1.25 26.29 30.07
C PHE A 321 -1.78 26.96 31.37
N PRO A 322 -1.11 28.00 31.91
CA PRO A 322 -1.39 28.52 33.26
C PRO A 322 -2.72 29.27 33.40
N ASN A 323 -3.28 29.76 32.29
CA ASN A 323 -4.55 30.52 32.25
C ASN A 323 -5.72 29.69 31.71
N CYS A 324 -5.58 28.38 31.81
CA CYS A 324 -6.51 27.33 31.42
C CYS A 324 -6.61 26.38 32.64
#